data_AF-C7NYS5-F1
#
_entry.id   AF-C7NYS5-F1
#
_cell.length_a   1.000
_cell.length_b   1.000
_cell.length_c   1.000
_cell.angle_alpha   90.00
_cell.angle_beta   90.00
_cell.angle_gamma   90.00
#
_symmetry.space_group_name_H-M   'P 1'
#
loop_
_entity.id
_entity.type
_entity.pdbx_description
1 polymer ?
#
loop_
_entity_poly.entity_id
_entity_poly.type
_entity_poly.pdbx_seq_one_letter_code
_entity_poly.pdbx_strand_id
1 'polypeptide(L)'
;MARDSGVDTSRARIQSYVPTYQKQEWQAHADELDMSLSEFVRSMVQAGRRGFTADSSSIEPSTVAEGGEGEQSDADPQGQRLEDRVLSTLADGDSYEWDELVAAVTDDIEAQLDETLQDLQARDEIRYSGREGGYVKK
;
A
#
# COMPACT_ATOMS: atom_id res chain seq x y z
N MET A 1 -14.03 42.21 15.21
CA MET A 1 -12.89 41.55 14.52
C MET A 1 -13.14 40.06 14.54
N ALA A 2 -13.76 39.51 13.50
CA ALA A 2 -13.84 38.08 13.29
C ALA A 2 -12.64 37.70 12.41
N ARG A 3 -11.80 36.79 12.90
CA ARG A 3 -10.69 36.23 12.11
C ARG A 3 -11.31 35.18 11.20
N ASP A 4 -11.42 35.51 9.92
CA ASP A 4 -11.62 34.52 8.87
C ASP A 4 -10.35 33.66 8.83
N SER A 5 -10.37 32.53 9.54
CA SER A 5 -9.32 31.51 9.40
C SER A 5 -9.59 30.78 8.09
N GLY A 6 -9.28 31.43 6.96
CA GLY A 6 -9.37 30.84 5.64
C GLY A 6 -8.56 29.54 5.61
N VAL A 7 -9.27 28.42 5.44
CA VAL A 7 -8.64 27.10 5.30
C VAL A 7 -7.75 27.12 4.07
N ASP A 8 -6.50 26.66 4.22
CA ASP A 8 -5.58 26.55 3.09
C ASP A 8 -6.15 25.54 2.07
N THR A 9 -6.37 25.99 0.83
CA THR A 9 -6.96 25.19 -0.27
C THR A 9 -5.91 24.72 -1.27
N SER A 10 -4.63 24.83 -0.90
CA SER A 10 -3.52 24.41 -1.73
C SER A 10 -3.60 22.89 -1.96
N ARG A 11 -3.28 22.44 -3.18
CA ARG A 11 -3.28 21.02 -3.52
C ARG A 11 -1.95 20.39 -3.11
N ALA A 12 -2.00 19.37 -2.28
CA ALA A 12 -0.87 18.51 -1.99
C ALA A 12 -0.93 17.22 -2.82
N ARG A 13 0.25 16.64 -3.15
CA ARG A 13 0.36 15.33 -3.80
C ARG A 13 0.47 14.26 -2.72
N ILE A 14 -0.27 13.17 -2.88
CA ILE A 14 -0.18 11.98 -2.02
C ILE A 14 0.27 10.82 -2.92
N GLN A 15 1.20 10.00 -2.43
CA GLN A 15 1.66 8.80 -3.10
C GLN A 15 1.47 7.59 -2.18
N SER A 16 0.95 6.50 -2.73
CA SER A 16 0.72 5.24 -2.01
C SER A 16 1.03 4.08 -2.94
N TYR A 17 1.31 2.92 -2.36
CA TYR A 17 1.63 1.69 -3.08
C TYR A 17 0.45 0.72 -2.98
N VAL A 18 0.16 0.06 -4.09
CA VAL A 18 -0.87 -0.98 -4.18
C VAL A 18 -0.32 -2.15 -5.00
N PRO A 19 -0.80 -3.38 -4.77
CA PRO A 19 -0.42 -4.51 -5.60
C PRO A 19 -0.64 -4.22 -7.10
N THR A 20 0.25 -4.73 -7.94
CA THR A 20 0.25 -4.48 -9.38
C THR A 20 -1.03 -4.94 -10.07
N TYR A 21 -1.62 -6.05 -9.63
CA TYR A 21 -2.89 -6.53 -10.18
C TYR A 21 -4.04 -5.56 -9.87
N GLN A 22 -4.09 -5.04 -8.63
CA GLN A 22 -5.15 -4.13 -8.19
C GLN A 22 -5.08 -2.80 -8.95
N LYS A 23 -3.86 -2.29 -9.20
CA LYS A 23 -3.67 -1.13 -10.08
C LYS A 23 -4.18 -1.39 -11.51
N GLN A 24 -3.97 -2.60 -12.05
CA GLN A 24 -4.43 -2.96 -13.39
C GLN A 24 -5.96 -3.02 -13.46
N GLU A 25 -6.62 -3.60 -12.45
CA GLU A 25 -8.08 -3.61 -12.35
C GLU A 25 -8.66 -2.20 -12.28
N TRP A 26 -8.09 -1.33 -11.43
CA TRP A 26 -8.52 0.07 -11.36
C TRP A 26 -8.26 0.84 -12.65
N GLN A 27 -7.18 0.54 -13.36
CA GLN A 27 -6.92 1.15 -14.67
C GLN A 27 -8.00 0.75 -15.67
N ALA A 28 -8.36 -0.53 -15.75
CA ALA A 28 -9.43 -1.00 -16.62
C ALA A 28 -10.76 -0.31 -16.31
N HIS A 29 -11.13 -0.18 -15.04
CA HIS A 29 -12.35 0.53 -14.65
C HIS A 29 -12.30 2.04 -14.90
N ALA A 30 -11.13 2.67 -14.78
CA ALA A 30 -10.97 4.08 -15.12
C ALA A 30 -11.16 4.29 -16.62
N ASP A 31 -10.63 3.39 -17.44
CA ASP A 31 -10.80 3.40 -18.90
C ASP A 31 -12.28 3.17 -19.31
N GLU A 32 -12.99 2.25 -18.63
CA GLU A 32 -14.44 2.04 -18.82
C GLU A 32 -15.28 3.30 -18.53
N LEU A 33 -14.83 4.12 -17.59
CA LEU A 33 -15.51 5.35 -17.15
C LEU A 33 -14.95 6.61 -17.83
N ASP A 34 -14.06 6.47 -18.82
CA ASP A 34 -13.40 7.56 -19.55
C ASP A 34 -12.73 8.59 -18.62
N MET A 35 -12.09 8.10 -17.56
CA MET A 35 -11.45 8.94 -16.53
C MET A 35 -10.01 8.53 -16.28
N SER A 36 -9.23 9.47 -15.75
CA SER A 36 -7.86 9.15 -15.34
C SER A 36 -7.84 8.25 -14.10
N LEU A 37 -6.82 7.40 -13.98
CA LEU A 37 -6.62 6.55 -12.79
C LEU A 37 -6.61 7.36 -11.48
N SER A 38 -6.04 8.57 -11.50
CA SER A 38 -6.01 9.44 -10.31
C SER A 38 -7.40 9.98 -9.93
N GLU A 39 -8.28 10.18 -10.91
CA GLU A 39 -9.65 10.63 -10.72
C GLU A 39 -10.56 9.50 -10.25
N PHE A 40 -10.36 8.30 -10.81
CA PHE A 40 -11.01 7.08 -10.37
C PHE A 40 -10.69 6.77 -8.89
N VAL A 41 -9.39 6.75 -8.54
CA VAL A 41 -8.95 6.51 -7.16
C VAL A 41 -9.48 7.59 -6.21
N ARG A 42 -9.47 8.86 -6.61
CA ARG A 42 -10.04 9.94 -5.79
C ARG A 42 -11.53 9.71 -5.51
N SER A 43 -12.30 9.31 -6.52
CA SER A 43 -13.74 9.04 -6.39
C SER A 43 -14.01 7.86 -5.46
N MET A 44 -13.22 6.79 -5.59
CA MET A 44 -13.29 5.62 -4.70
C MET A 44 -12.99 5.98 -3.24
N VAL A 45 -11.92 6.76 -3.00
CA VAL A 45 -11.57 7.23 -1.64
C VAL A 45 -12.64 8.15 -1.07
N GLN A 46 -13.21 9.05 -1.88
CA GLN A 46 -14.30 9.92 -1.44
C GLN A 46 -15.57 9.11 -1.10
N ALA A 47 -15.88 8.06 -1.85
CA ALA A 47 -16.98 7.16 -1.57
C ALA A 47 -16.74 6.33 -0.30
N GLY A 48 -15.54 5.75 -0.14
CA GLY A 48 -15.15 5.00 1.07
C GLY A 48 -15.21 5.89 2.32
N ARG A 49 -14.68 7.12 2.25
CA ARG A 49 -14.74 8.09 3.35
C ARG A 49 -16.17 8.44 3.76
N ARG A 50 -17.13 8.45 2.84
CA ARG A 50 -18.55 8.63 3.18
C ARG A 50 -19.07 7.48 4.05
N GLY A 51 -18.66 6.25 3.78
CA GLY A 51 -18.95 5.09 4.64
C GLY A 51 -18.32 5.20 6.04
N PHE A 52 -17.11 5.76 6.14
CA PHE A 52 -16.44 5.99 7.44
C PHE A 52 -16.97 7.21 8.21
N THR A 53 -17.53 8.22 7.52
CA THR A 53 -18.03 9.45 8.16
C THR A 53 -19.53 9.36 8.52
N ALA A 54 -20.27 8.43 7.89
CA ALA A 54 -21.69 8.24 8.14
C ALA A 54 -22.03 7.80 9.58
N ASP A 55 -21.05 7.34 10.36
CA ASP A 55 -21.25 6.95 11.77
C ASP A 55 -21.27 8.14 12.75
N SER A 56 -20.93 9.37 12.31
CA SER A 56 -20.84 10.53 13.22
C SER A 56 -22.10 11.42 13.28
N SER A 57 -23.09 11.21 12.42
CA SER A 57 -24.43 11.80 12.55
C SER A 57 -25.39 11.21 11.52
N SER A 58 -26.45 10.56 11.99
CA SER A 58 -27.62 10.10 11.24
C SER A 58 -27.49 8.74 10.55
N ILE A 59 -27.81 7.70 11.32
CA ILE A 59 -28.30 6.42 10.79
C ILE A 59 -29.68 6.65 10.16
N GLU A 60 -29.83 6.26 8.89
CA GLU A 60 -31.10 5.73 8.36
C GLU A 60 -30.73 4.42 7.62
N PRO A 61 -31.35 3.28 7.94
CA PRO A 61 -30.92 1.97 7.45
C PRO A 61 -31.53 1.70 6.07
N SER A 62 -30.71 1.33 5.09
CA SER A 62 -31.18 0.58 3.92
C SER A 62 -30.42 -0.73 3.87
N THR A 63 -31.10 -1.75 4.38
CA THR A 63 -30.80 -3.16 4.26
C THR A 63 -30.75 -3.59 2.79
N VAL A 64 -29.66 -4.25 2.39
CA VAL A 64 -29.55 -5.58 1.74
C VAL A 64 -28.13 -5.67 1.14
N ALA A 65 -27.35 -6.73 1.24
CA ALA A 65 -27.63 -8.12 1.56
C ALA A 65 -26.40 -8.77 2.22
N GLU A 66 -26.67 -9.82 2.99
CA GLU A 66 -25.71 -10.85 3.39
C GLU A 66 -24.73 -11.21 2.26
N GLY A 67 -23.46 -11.32 2.65
CA GLY A 67 -22.43 -11.95 1.84
C GLY A 67 -21.23 -12.24 2.72
N GLY A 68 -21.15 -13.49 3.21
CA GLY A 68 -19.90 -14.06 3.69
C GLY A 68 -19.57 -13.73 5.14
N GLU A 69 -20.05 -14.59 6.02
CA GLU A 69 -19.25 -15.16 7.09
C GLU A 69 -17.72 -15.10 6.82
N GLY A 70 -16.99 -14.69 7.86
CA GLY A 70 -15.55 -14.52 7.83
C GLY A 70 -14.84 -15.85 7.60
N GLU A 71 -14.59 -16.17 6.35
CA GLU A 71 -13.42 -16.96 6.00
C GLU A 71 -12.21 -16.03 6.03
N GLN A 72 -11.45 -16.16 7.11
CA GLN A 72 -10.03 -15.85 7.17
C GLN A 72 -9.39 -16.37 5.88
N SER A 73 -9.33 -15.48 4.89
CA SER A 73 -8.83 -15.80 3.56
C SER A 73 -7.34 -16.05 3.74
N ASP A 74 -6.99 -17.30 3.49
CA ASP A 74 -5.68 -17.86 3.21
C ASP A 74 -4.51 -17.00 3.69
N ALA A 75 -3.82 -17.51 4.70
CA ALA A 75 -2.57 -17.02 5.24
C ALA A 75 -1.58 -16.71 4.10
N ASP A 76 -1.65 -15.51 3.53
CA ASP A 76 -0.73 -15.05 2.51
C ASP A 76 0.64 -14.95 3.20
N PRO A 77 1.60 -15.83 2.86
CA PRO A 77 2.87 -15.88 3.56
C PRO A 77 3.69 -14.61 3.33
N GLN A 78 3.33 -13.77 2.35
CA GLN A 78 3.99 -12.50 2.04
C GLN A 78 3.37 -11.37 2.88
N GLY A 79 2.05 -11.39 3.10
CA GLY A 79 1.33 -10.48 4.00
C GLY A 79 1.77 -10.63 5.46
N GLN A 80 1.83 -11.86 5.97
CA GLN A 80 2.33 -12.14 7.33
C GLN A 80 3.77 -11.65 7.52
N ARG A 81 4.62 -11.80 6.50
CA ARG A 81 6.02 -11.33 6.54
C ARG A 81 6.14 -9.81 6.64
N LEU A 82 5.24 -9.07 6.00
CA LEU A 82 5.23 -7.61 6.09
C LEU A 82 4.71 -7.14 7.45
N GLU A 83 3.64 -7.76 7.95
CA GLU A 83 3.09 -7.50 9.28
C GLU A 83 4.13 -7.71 10.37
N ASP A 84 4.82 -8.86 10.37
CA ASP A 84 5.89 -9.18 11.32
C ASP A 84 7.03 -8.15 11.25
N ARG A 85 7.38 -7.70 10.05
CA ARG A 85 8.47 -6.72 9.82
C ARG A 85 8.10 -5.32 10.30
N VAL A 86 6.85 -4.88 10.07
CA VAL A 86 6.33 -3.61 10.62
C VAL A 86 6.32 -3.67 12.14
N LEU A 87 5.84 -4.78 12.72
CA LEU A 87 5.83 -4.97 14.18
C LEU A 87 7.25 -4.99 14.76
N SER A 88 8.20 -5.63 14.08
CA SER A 88 9.61 -5.63 14.48
C SER A 88 10.22 -4.23 14.43
N THR A 89 9.90 -3.44 13.42
CA THR A 89 10.39 -2.05 13.29
C THR A 89 9.81 -1.15 14.40
N LEU A 90 8.56 -1.38 14.78
CA LEU A 90 7.90 -0.64 15.86
C LEU A 90 8.24 -1.17 17.27
N ALA A 91 8.96 -2.29 17.38
CA ALA A 91 9.27 -2.93 18.66
C ALA A 91 10.25 -2.11 19.52
N ASP A 92 10.98 -1.17 18.91
CA ASP A 92 11.91 -0.26 19.60
C ASP A 92 11.18 0.77 20.50
N GLY A 93 9.85 0.90 20.35
CA GLY A 93 8.98 1.70 21.22
C GLY A 93 8.85 3.17 20.83
N ASP A 94 9.50 3.58 19.74
CA ASP A 94 9.41 4.93 19.17
C ASP A 94 8.21 5.07 18.22
N SER A 95 7.72 6.31 18.08
CA SER A 95 6.69 6.64 17.11
C SER A 95 7.33 7.07 15.78
N TYR A 96 7.10 6.29 14.73
CA TYR A 96 7.60 6.60 13.39
C TYR A 96 6.58 7.44 12.63
N GLU A 97 7.04 8.50 11.97
CA GLU A 97 6.25 9.14 10.92
C GLU A 97 6.16 8.20 9.70
N TRP A 98 5.15 8.40 8.85
CA TRP A 98 4.90 7.50 7.71
C TRP A 98 6.15 7.28 6.83
N ASP A 99 6.83 8.36 6.44
CA ASP A 99 8.01 8.28 5.58
C ASP A 99 9.19 7.58 6.29
N GLU A 100 9.29 7.73 7.61
CA GLU A 100 10.32 7.09 8.43
C GLU A 100 10.09 5.58 8.57
N LEU A 101 8.84 5.17 8.81
CA LEU A 101 8.47 3.76 8.86
C LEU A 101 8.69 3.07 7.52
N VAL A 102 8.33 3.73 6.41
CA VAL A 102 8.58 3.21 5.07
C VAL A 102 10.08 3.05 4.81
N ALA A 103 10.89 4.04 5.19
CA ALA A 103 12.34 3.95 5.04
C ALA A 103 12.92 2.79 5.86
N ALA A 104 12.53 2.67 7.14
CA ALA A 104 13.02 1.62 8.02
C ALA A 104 12.63 0.20 7.55
N VAL A 105 11.36 0.01 7.15
CA VAL A 105 10.90 -1.29 6.62
C VAL A 105 11.58 -1.62 5.29
N THR A 106 11.84 -0.62 4.43
CA THR A 106 12.50 -0.83 3.14
C THR A 106 13.97 -1.17 3.30
N ASP A 107 14.69 -0.52 4.22
CA ASP A 107 16.10 -0.82 4.51
C ASP A 107 16.28 -2.28 4.94
N ASP A 108 15.39 -2.80 5.80
CA ASP A 108 15.41 -4.20 6.21
C ASP A 108 15.10 -5.17 5.06
N ILE A 109 14.24 -4.78 4.11
CA ILE A 109 13.99 -5.54 2.87
C ILE A 109 15.24 -5.53 1.99
N GLU A 110 15.90 -4.39 1.83
CA GLU A 110 17.10 -4.24 1.02
C GLU A 110 18.27 -5.06 1.57
N ALA A 111 18.47 -5.06 2.89
CA ALA A 111 19.46 -5.89 3.56
C ALA A 111 19.19 -7.38 3.33
N GLN A 112 17.95 -7.83 3.54
CA GLN A 112 17.57 -9.23 3.32
C GLN A 112 17.72 -9.65 1.85
N LEU A 113 17.41 -8.75 0.90
CA LEU A 113 17.60 -9.00 -0.51
C LEU A 113 19.09 -9.18 -0.85
N ASP A 114 19.95 -8.30 -0.32
CA ASP A 114 21.39 -8.39 -0.52
C ASP A 114 21.96 -9.72 0.00
N GLU A 115 21.60 -10.11 1.23
CA GLU A 115 21.98 -11.41 1.80
C GLU A 115 21.50 -12.58 0.93
N THR A 116 20.25 -12.54 0.48
CA THR A 116 19.68 -13.60 -0.37
C THR A 116 20.40 -13.70 -1.71
N LEU A 117 20.76 -12.57 -2.32
CA LEU A 117 21.50 -12.53 -3.58
C LEU A 117 22.91 -13.08 -3.40
N GLN A 118 23.61 -12.73 -2.32
CA GLN A 118 24.92 -13.28 -1.98
C GLN A 118 24.85 -14.81 -1.81
N ASP A 119 23.85 -15.31 -1.08
CA ASP A 119 23.61 -16.73 -0.86
C ASP A 119 23.38 -17.51 -2.16
N LEU A 120 22.52 -16.98 -3.04
CA LEU A 120 22.22 -17.60 -4.34
C LEU A 120 23.43 -17.58 -5.28
N GLN A 121 24.26 -16.54 -5.21
CA GLN A 121 25.54 -16.51 -5.95
C GLN A 121 26.54 -17.52 -5.39
N ALA A 122 26.64 -17.67 -4.06
CA ALA A 122 27.50 -18.66 -3.43
C ALA A 122 27.10 -20.10 -3.79
N ARG A 123 25.81 -20.35 -4.01
CA ARG A 123 25.26 -21.64 -4.51
C ARG A 123 25.36 -21.81 -6.02
N ASP A 124 25.94 -20.85 -6.74
CA ASP A 124 26.09 -20.85 -8.19
C ASP A 124 24.76 -20.87 -8.98
N GLU A 125 23.66 -20.40 -8.37
CA GLU A 125 22.34 -20.39 -9.01
C GLU A 125 22.08 -19.13 -9.84
N ILE A 126 22.73 -18.02 -9.48
CA ILE A 126 22.63 -16.73 -10.19
C ILE A 126 24.01 -16.11 -10.38
N ARG A 127 24.14 -15.14 -11.30
CA ARG A 127 25.34 -14.28 -11.42
C ARG A 127 24.97 -12.85 -11.79
N TYR A 128 25.85 -11.90 -11.46
CA TYR A 128 25.74 -10.54 -11.98
C TYR A 128 26.21 -10.47 -13.44
N SER A 129 25.39 -9.92 -14.32
CA SER A 129 25.68 -9.63 -15.72
C SER A 129 25.96 -8.14 -15.88
N GLY A 130 27.23 -7.77 -16.02
CA GLY A 130 27.61 -6.37 -16.26
C GLY A 130 27.10 -5.80 -17.59
N ARG A 131 26.75 -6.66 -18.58
CA ARG A 131 26.17 -6.21 -19.86
C ARG A 131 24.72 -5.77 -19.73
N GLU A 132 23.93 -6.54 -18.99
CA GLU A 132 22.50 -6.29 -18.79
C GLU A 132 22.24 -5.37 -17.58
N GLY A 133 23.28 -5.11 -16.77
CA GLY A 133 23.17 -4.25 -15.59
C GLY A 133 22.37 -4.87 -14.45
N GLY A 134 22.42 -6.20 -14.28
CA GLY A 134 21.61 -6.89 -13.27
C GLY A 134 21.99 -8.35 -13.06
N TYR A 135 21.22 -9.05 -12.21
CA TYR A 135 21.41 -10.47 -11.93
C TYR A 135 20.68 -11.34 -12.96
N VAL A 136 21.34 -12.39 -13.42
CA VAL A 136 20.78 -13.41 -14.31
C VAL A 136 20.84 -14.76 -13.64
N LYS A 137 19.82 -15.59 -13.84
CA LYS A 137 19.85 -16.99 -13.44
C LYS A 137 20.88 -17.74 -14.29
N LYS A 138 21.63 -18.64 -13.67
CA LYS A 138 22.56 -19.52 -14.37
C LYS A 138 21.83 -20.66 -15.09
#